data_AF-A0A918C124-F1
#
_entry.id   AF-A0A918C124-F1
#
_cell.length_a   1.000
_cell.length_b   1.000
_cell.length_c   1.000
_cell.angle_alpha   90.00
_cell.angle_beta   90.00
_cell.angle_gamma   90.00
#
_symmetry.space_group_name_H-M   'P 1'
#
loop_
_entity.id
_entity.type
_entity.pdbx_description
1 polymer ?
#
loop_
_entity_poly.entity_id
_entity_poly.type
_entity_poly.pdbx_seq_one_letter_code
_entity_poly.pdbx_strand_id
1 'polypeptide(L)'
;MHKKTFSPMLLLSAALAFAALSPRAEGEPDEATKARNLQNLLDKNKGDAVALAAVLLAENNEARETIRNQKAELAKVQVPEGAVVLTKEQAAQWTEYQALGAPAEVKTKIETGAAAAEKLTGFEKKETLRTVAERVGYKPSVLEKLGGDLTFEELEVDGEKAGEKVKTFGVKGADGKVQPLAEYAKANWGDFLPALTTVQGGSTGGAGGGTGIVQPRIPLGGTGAPAGTGRTPDQIAADKRQSGEFSM
;
A
#
# COMPACT_ATOMS: atom_id res chain seq x y z
N MET A 1 -3.59 -22.29 -46.86
CA MET A 1 -3.62 -20.93 -47.44
C MET A 1 -4.73 -20.13 -46.76
N HIS A 2 -4.38 -19.24 -45.83
CA HIS A 2 -5.36 -18.33 -45.19
C HIS A 2 -4.90 -16.90 -45.42
N LYS A 3 -5.66 -16.17 -46.24
CA LYS A 3 -5.45 -14.75 -46.51
C LYS A 3 -6.05 -13.97 -45.34
N LYS A 4 -5.21 -13.29 -44.56
CA LYS A 4 -5.62 -12.34 -43.53
C LYS A 4 -6.18 -11.09 -44.20
N THR A 5 -7.47 -10.86 -44.07
CA THR A 5 -8.13 -9.60 -44.43
C THR A 5 -7.89 -8.60 -43.29
N PHE A 6 -7.05 -7.59 -43.55
CA PHE A 6 -6.88 -6.46 -42.63
C PHE A 6 -8.10 -5.54 -42.71
N SER A 7 -8.63 -5.19 -41.54
CA SER A 7 -9.87 -4.41 -41.38
C SER A 7 -9.69 -2.95 -41.84
N PRO A 8 -10.57 -2.40 -42.69
CA PRO A 8 -10.46 -1.02 -43.20
C PRO A 8 -10.67 0.06 -42.11
N MET A 9 -11.11 -0.31 -40.91
CA MET A 9 -11.27 0.62 -39.78
C MET A 9 -9.94 1.10 -39.18
N LEU A 10 -8.85 0.36 -39.35
CA LEU A 10 -7.54 0.73 -38.78
C LEU A 10 -6.79 1.76 -39.64
N LEU A 11 -7.09 1.83 -40.93
CA LEU A 11 -6.57 2.84 -41.85
C LEU A 11 -7.25 4.21 -41.67
N LEU A 12 -8.50 4.25 -41.19
CA LEU A 12 -9.24 5.51 -41.03
C LEU A 12 -8.82 6.29 -39.77
N SER A 13 -8.39 5.60 -38.70
CA SER A 13 -7.85 6.26 -37.49
C SER A 13 -6.43 6.80 -37.69
N ALA A 14 -5.62 6.20 -38.56
CA ALA A 14 -4.29 6.71 -38.88
C ALA A 14 -4.33 7.96 -39.79
N ALA A 15 -5.30 8.03 -40.71
CA ALA A 15 -5.50 9.18 -41.59
C ALA A 15 -6.02 10.42 -40.83
N LEU A 16 -6.85 10.23 -39.79
CA LEU A 16 -7.38 11.34 -39.00
C LEU A 16 -6.36 11.90 -37.98
N ALA A 17 -5.40 11.08 -37.52
CA ALA A 17 -4.33 11.53 -36.63
C ALA A 17 -3.22 12.32 -37.36
N PHE A 18 -3.02 12.08 -38.66
CA PHE A 18 -2.06 12.84 -39.48
C PHE A 18 -2.61 14.18 -39.99
N ALA A 19 -3.94 14.34 -40.05
CA ALA A 19 -4.57 15.60 -40.42
C ALA A 19 -4.58 16.64 -39.28
N ALA A 20 -4.36 16.23 -38.03
CA ALA A 20 -4.40 17.09 -36.86
C ALA A 20 -3.03 17.65 -36.42
N LEU A 21 -1.92 17.24 -37.05
CA LEU A 21 -0.56 17.59 -36.62
C LEU A 21 0.31 18.27 -37.69
N SER A 22 -0.31 18.88 -38.70
CA SER A 22 0.39 19.86 -39.54
C SER A 22 -0.04 21.25 -39.11
N PRO A 23 0.74 22.01 -38.33
CA PRO A 23 0.67 23.45 -38.46
C PRO A 23 0.93 23.73 -39.93
N ARG A 24 -0.07 24.27 -40.62
CA ARG A 24 0.07 24.74 -42.01
C ARG A 24 1.09 25.87 -41.98
N ALA A 25 2.36 25.51 -42.06
CA ALA A 25 3.49 26.41 -42.24
C ALA A 25 3.50 26.83 -43.72
N GLU A 26 2.47 27.57 -44.14
CA GLU A 26 2.66 28.46 -45.28
C GLU A 26 3.45 29.64 -44.74
N GLY A 27 4.78 29.56 -44.88
CA GLY A 27 5.65 30.72 -44.71
C GLY A 27 5.13 31.87 -45.57
N GLU A 28 5.35 33.10 -45.10
CA GLU A 28 4.89 34.30 -45.78
C GLU A 28 5.29 34.23 -47.27
N PRO A 29 4.34 34.33 -48.22
CA PRO A 29 4.67 34.25 -49.64
C PRO A 29 5.70 35.32 -50.00
N ASP A 30 6.68 34.98 -50.83
CA ASP A 30 7.67 35.97 -51.25
C ASP A 30 7.00 37.14 -52.01
N GLU A 31 7.68 38.28 -52.09
CA GLU A 31 7.11 39.50 -52.70
C GLU A 31 6.71 39.29 -54.17
N ALA A 32 7.43 38.42 -54.90
CA ALA A 32 7.08 38.05 -56.26
C ALA A 32 5.76 37.27 -56.35
N THR A 33 5.50 36.38 -55.40
CA THR A 33 4.26 35.61 -55.30
C THR A 33 3.10 36.49 -54.82
N LYS A 34 3.34 37.40 -53.87
CA LYS A 34 2.34 38.41 -53.45
C LYS A 34 1.90 39.28 -54.63
N ALA A 35 2.85 39.79 -55.42
CA ALA A 35 2.56 40.61 -56.60
C ALA A 35 1.77 39.83 -57.67
N ARG A 36 2.14 38.58 -57.95
CA ARG A 36 1.39 37.71 -58.88
C ARG A 36 -0.02 37.40 -58.37
N ASN A 37 -0.19 37.15 -57.07
CA ASN A 37 -1.49 36.90 -56.47
C ASN A 37 -2.40 38.14 -56.56
N LEU A 38 -1.86 39.33 -56.29
CA LEU A 38 -2.59 40.58 -56.44
C LEU A 38 -2.99 40.82 -57.90
N GLN A 39 -2.08 40.57 -58.85
CA GLN A 39 -2.39 40.69 -60.28
C GLN A 39 -3.51 39.72 -60.69
N ASN A 40 -3.45 38.46 -60.25
CA ASN A 40 -4.51 37.48 -60.50
C ASN A 40 -5.87 37.91 -59.92
N LEU A 41 -5.88 38.56 -58.75
CA LEU A 41 -7.10 39.08 -58.12
C LEU A 41 -7.63 40.32 -58.87
N LEU A 42 -6.74 41.15 -59.40
CA LEU A 42 -7.10 42.29 -60.23
C LEU A 42 -7.71 41.81 -61.57
N ASP A 43 -7.11 40.81 -62.20
CA ASP A 43 -7.61 40.21 -63.44
C ASP A 43 -9.00 39.58 -63.22
N LYS A 44 -9.21 38.90 -62.08
CA LYS A 44 -10.53 38.38 -61.67
C LYS A 44 -11.58 39.46 -61.46
N ASN A 45 -11.17 40.64 -60.99
CA ASN A 45 -12.02 41.82 -60.85
C ASN A 45 -12.01 42.71 -62.10
N LYS A 46 -11.65 42.16 -63.26
CA LYS A 46 -11.70 42.83 -64.58
C LYS A 46 -10.86 44.12 -64.65
N GLY A 47 -9.76 44.19 -63.90
CA GLY A 47 -8.91 45.37 -63.85
C GLY A 47 -9.44 46.50 -62.95
N ASP A 48 -10.57 46.30 -62.25
CA ASP A 48 -11.12 47.30 -61.34
C ASP A 48 -10.42 47.24 -59.97
N ALA A 49 -9.44 48.13 -59.80
CA ALA A 49 -8.67 48.24 -58.57
C ALA A 49 -9.52 48.73 -57.38
N VAL A 50 -10.57 49.52 -57.61
CA VAL A 50 -11.44 50.04 -56.55
C VAL A 50 -12.35 48.94 -56.03
N ALA A 51 -12.94 48.15 -56.92
CA ALA A 51 -13.72 46.97 -56.56
C ALA A 51 -12.87 45.93 -55.80
N LEU A 52 -11.65 45.65 -56.27
CA LEU A 52 -10.71 44.76 -55.59
C LEU A 52 -10.37 45.27 -54.17
N ALA A 53 -10.08 46.57 -54.02
CA ALA A 53 -9.77 47.16 -52.71
C ALA A 53 -10.95 47.03 -51.73
N ALA A 54 -12.18 47.19 -52.20
CA ALA A 54 -13.37 46.99 -51.38
C ALA A 54 -13.53 45.54 -50.90
N VAL A 55 -13.27 44.56 -51.77
CA VAL A 55 -13.28 43.13 -51.43
C VAL A 55 -12.20 42.81 -50.39
N LEU A 56 -10.95 43.25 -50.63
CA LEU A 56 -9.85 43.01 -49.69
C LEU A 56 -10.10 43.66 -48.32
N LEU A 57 -10.75 44.82 -48.28
CA LEU A 57 -11.11 45.47 -47.03
C LEU A 57 -12.19 44.68 -46.27
N ALA A 58 -13.21 44.18 -46.98
CA ALA A 58 -14.25 43.33 -46.40
C ALA A 58 -13.66 42.02 -45.84
N GLU A 59 -12.84 41.33 -46.63
CA GLU A 59 -12.16 40.10 -46.21
C GLU A 59 -11.20 40.35 -45.03
N ASN A 60 -10.50 41.49 -45.00
CA ASN A 60 -9.65 41.85 -43.87
C ASN A 60 -10.45 42.05 -42.58
N ASN A 61 -11.63 42.67 -42.67
CA ASN A 61 -12.52 42.86 -41.53
C ASN A 61 -13.05 41.51 -41.02
N GLU A 62 -13.48 40.62 -41.92
CA GLU A 62 -13.94 39.27 -41.58
C GLU A 62 -12.82 38.42 -40.94
N ALA A 63 -11.61 38.49 -41.49
CA ALA A 63 -10.44 37.82 -40.92
C ALA A 63 -10.12 38.33 -39.52
N ARG A 64 -10.21 39.65 -39.27
CA ARG A 64 -10.04 40.23 -37.93
C ARG A 64 -11.11 39.74 -36.96
N GLU A 65 -12.35 39.59 -37.41
CA GLU A 65 -13.43 39.02 -36.59
C GLU A 65 -13.19 37.56 -36.25
N THR A 66 -12.79 36.76 -37.24
CA THR A 66 -12.47 35.35 -37.04
C THR A 66 -11.30 35.19 -36.07
N ILE A 67 -10.24 35.97 -36.22
CA ILE A 67 -9.09 35.95 -35.29
C ILE A 67 -9.52 36.33 -33.87
N ARG A 68 -10.38 37.35 -33.70
CA ARG A 68 -10.91 37.73 -32.39
C ARG A 68 -11.71 36.59 -31.75
N ASN A 69 -12.59 35.95 -32.53
CA ASN A 69 -13.41 34.84 -32.05
C ASN A 69 -12.53 33.62 -31.69
N GLN A 70 -11.58 33.25 -32.55
CA GLN A 70 -10.65 32.14 -32.29
C GLN A 70 -9.78 32.39 -31.07
N LYS A 71 -9.28 33.61 -30.87
CA LYS A 71 -8.55 33.97 -29.65
C LYS A 71 -9.42 33.86 -28.41
N ALA A 72 -10.68 34.28 -28.48
CA ALA A 72 -11.62 34.14 -27.38
C ALA A 72 -11.92 32.66 -27.06
N GLU A 73 -12.08 31.80 -28.07
CA GLU A 73 -12.26 30.36 -27.87
C GLU A 73 -11.00 29.67 -27.32
N LEU A 74 -9.82 30.00 -27.84
CA LEU A 74 -8.56 29.47 -27.33
C LEU A 74 -8.33 29.86 -25.86
N ALA A 75 -8.68 31.10 -25.48
CA ALA A 75 -8.58 31.54 -24.10
C ALA A 75 -9.49 30.73 -23.14
N LYS A 76 -10.63 30.20 -23.62
CA LYS A 76 -11.52 29.34 -22.81
C LYS A 76 -10.95 27.94 -22.58
N VAL A 77 -10.13 27.44 -23.51
CA VAL A 77 -9.54 26.10 -23.48
C VAL A 77 -8.09 26.13 -22.97
N GLN A 78 -7.52 27.33 -22.80
CA GLN A 78 -6.16 27.50 -22.33
C GLN A 78 -6.03 26.94 -20.91
N VAL A 79 -5.24 25.88 -20.81
CA VAL A 79 -4.94 25.23 -19.54
C VAL A 79 -4.04 26.17 -18.73
N PRO A 80 -4.38 26.47 -17.46
CA PRO A 80 -3.56 27.33 -16.61
C PRO A 80 -2.12 26.84 -16.50
N GLU A 81 -1.18 27.77 -16.34
CA GLU A 81 0.22 27.42 -16.13
C GLU A 81 0.37 26.59 -14.84
N GLY A 82 1.00 25.42 -14.96
CA GLY A 82 1.13 24.45 -13.86
C GLY A 82 -0.02 23.43 -13.75
N ALA A 83 -1.08 23.53 -14.56
CA ALA A 83 -2.11 22.49 -14.60
C ALA A 83 -1.66 21.30 -15.46
N VAL A 84 -1.93 20.09 -14.96
CA VAL A 84 -1.63 18.83 -15.63
C VAL A 84 -2.90 18.32 -16.30
N VAL A 85 -2.85 18.12 -17.62
CA VAL A 85 -3.95 17.50 -18.36
C VAL A 85 -3.83 15.99 -18.24
N LEU A 86 -4.80 15.37 -17.60
CA LEU A 86 -4.88 13.91 -17.47
C LEU A 86 -5.65 13.32 -18.66
N THR A 87 -5.19 12.17 -19.16
CA THR A 87 -6.03 11.34 -20.03
C THR A 87 -7.20 10.76 -19.24
N LYS A 88 -8.20 10.17 -19.92
CA LYS A 88 -9.35 9.55 -19.25
C LYS A 88 -8.93 8.44 -18.30
N GLU A 89 -7.97 7.64 -18.71
CA GLU A 89 -7.41 6.53 -17.92
C GLU A 89 -6.65 7.06 -16.70
N GLN A 90 -5.85 8.11 -16.88
CA GLN A 90 -5.12 8.76 -15.79
C GLN A 90 -6.07 9.43 -14.79
N ALA A 91 -7.17 10.03 -15.26
CA ALA A 91 -8.18 10.63 -14.39
C ALA A 91 -8.90 9.58 -13.52
N ALA A 92 -9.17 8.39 -14.08
CA ALA A 92 -9.73 7.27 -13.32
C ALA A 92 -8.77 6.81 -12.22
N GLN A 93 -7.50 6.56 -12.58
CA GLN A 93 -6.46 6.18 -11.61
C GLN A 93 -6.26 7.24 -10.53
N TRP A 94 -6.26 8.52 -10.90
CA TRP A 94 -6.12 9.62 -9.95
C TRP A 94 -7.26 9.66 -8.92
N THR A 95 -8.47 9.32 -9.34
CA THR A 95 -9.63 9.22 -8.44
C THR A 95 -9.47 8.06 -7.46
N GLU A 96 -8.97 6.91 -7.92
CA GLU A 96 -8.64 5.78 -7.06
C GLU A 96 -7.53 6.12 -6.06
N TYR A 97 -6.48 6.82 -6.49
CA TYR A 97 -5.41 7.27 -5.61
C TYR A 97 -5.88 8.26 -4.55
N GLN A 98 -6.77 9.20 -4.91
CA GLN A 98 -7.37 10.10 -3.92
C GLN A 98 -8.21 9.36 -2.88
N ALA A 99 -8.86 8.26 -3.27
CA ALA A 99 -9.66 7.44 -2.35
C ALA A 99 -8.80 6.71 -1.30
N LEU A 100 -7.50 6.52 -1.53
CA LEU A 100 -6.57 5.95 -0.53
C LEU A 100 -6.33 6.89 0.67
N GLY A 101 -6.65 8.18 0.53
CA GLY A 101 -6.50 9.20 1.55
C GLY A 101 -5.24 10.05 1.39
N ALA A 102 -4.93 10.86 2.40
CA ALA A 102 -3.79 11.77 2.34
C ALA A 102 -2.47 10.97 2.25
N PRO A 103 -1.50 11.39 1.40
CA PRO A 103 -0.23 10.67 1.23
C PRO A 103 0.53 10.40 2.55
N ALA A 104 0.47 11.36 3.48
CA ALA A 104 1.07 11.21 4.81
C ALA A 104 0.41 10.11 5.64
N GLU A 105 -0.92 9.97 5.58
CA GLU A 105 -1.66 8.91 6.26
C GLU A 105 -1.36 7.55 5.64
N VAL A 106 -1.33 7.46 4.31
CA VAL A 106 -0.98 6.23 3.59
C VAL A 106 0.42 5.77 3.98
N LYS A 107 1.41 6.67 3.98
CA LYS A 107 2.77 6.38 4.42
C LYS A 107 2.81 5.88 5.87
N THR A 108 2.10 6.55 6.77
CA THR A 108 2.02 6.16 8.18
C THR A 108 1.40 4.77 8.36
N LYS A 109 0.34 4.44 7.60
CA LYS A 109 -0.28 3.11 7.61
C LYS A 109 0.67 2.03 7.12
N ILE A 110 1.45 2.31 6.07
CA ILE A 110 2.45 1.36 5.53
C ILE A 110 3.54 1.10 6.57
N GLU A 111 4.12 2.15 7.16
CA GLU A 111 5.18 2.02 8.17
C GLU A 111 4.66 1.30 9.43
N THR A 112 3.45 1.64 9.88
CA THR A 112 2.82 0.96 11.02
C THR A 112 2.51 -0.50 10.71
N GLY A 113 2.03 -0.79 9.50
CA GLY A 113 1.75 -2.14 9.03
C GLY A 113 3.01 -2.99 8.95
N ALA A 114 4.12 -2.43 8.45
CA ALA A 114 5.41 -3.11 8.41
C ALA A 114 5.92 -3.44 9.83
N ALA A 115 5.88 -2.47 10.75
CA ALA A 115 6.27 -2.68 12.13
C ALA A 115 5.37 -3.69 12.87
N ALA A 116 4.07 -3.71 12.55
CA ALA A 116 3.13 -4.70 13.10
C ALA A 116 3.41 -6.11 12.55
N ALA A 117 3.73 -6.24 11.27
CA ALA A 117 4.10 -7.50 10.65
C ALA A 117 5.39 -8.07 11.26
N GLU A 118 6.42 -7.22 11.45
CA GLU A 118 7.66 -7.63 12.13
C GLU A 118 7.38 -8.12 13.55
N LYS A 119 6.57 -7.41 14.33
CA LYS A 119 6.16 -7.84 15.67
C LYS A 119 5.41 -9.18 15.63
N LEU A 120 4.50 -9.37 14.68
CA LEU A 120 3.74 -10.60 14.52
C LEU A 120 4.68 -11.78 14.23
N THR A 121 5.61 -11.64 13.29
CA THR A 121 6.61 -12.68 13.01
C THR A 121 7.48 -12.99 14.23
N GLY A 122 7.83 -11.97 15.03
CA GLY A 122 8.54 -12.15 16.30
C GLY A 122 7.71 -12.92 17.34
N PHE A 123 6.41 -12.64 17.47
CA PHE A 123 5.52 -13.38 18.35
C PHE A 123 5.30 -14.83 17.92
N GLU A 124 5.09 -15.08 16.62
CA GLU A 124 4.94 -16.43 16.07
C GLU A 124 6.21 -17.27 16.30
N LYS A 125 7.40 -16.68 16.10
CA LYS A 125 8.67 -17.34 16.44
C LYS A 125 8.77 -17.68 17.93
N LYS A 126 8.39 -16.77 18.82
CA LYS A 126 8.40 -17.05 20.27
C LYS A 126 7.42 -18.15 20.66
N GLU A 127 6.24 -18.18 20.05
CA GLU A 127 5.23 -19.17 20.35
C GLU A 127 5.60 -20.57 19.84
N THR A 128 6.20 -20.65 18.65
CA THR A 128 6.76 -21.92 18.14
C THR A 128 7.87 -22.43 19.05
N LEU A 129 8.82 -21.58 19.44
CA LEU A 129 9.87 -21.93 20.39
C LEU A 129 9.33 -22.39 21.75
N ARG A 130 8.29 -21.73 22.27
CA ARG A 130 7.61 -22.13 23.52
C ARG A 130 7.00 -23.52 23.38
N THR A 131 6.30 -23.78 22.28
CA THR A 131 5.68 -25.09 22.00
C THR A 131 6.73 -26.20 21.89
N VAL A 132 7.84 -25.93 21.18
CA VAL A 132 8.97 -26.86 21.06
C VAL A 132 9.59 -27.15 22.42
N ALA A 133 9.81 -26.10 23.22
CA ALA A 133 10.39 -26.23 24.55
C ALA A 133 9.50 -27.06 25.49
N GLU A 134 8.19 -26.78 25.54
CA GLU A 134 7.22 -27.52 26.34
C GLU A 134 7.18 -29.01 25.96
N ARG A 135 7.22 -29.33 24.66
CA ARG A 135 7.15 -30.70 24.15
C ARG A 135 8.40 -31.53 24.48
N VAL A 136 9.57 -30.90 24.48
CA VAL A 136 10.88 -31.57 24.68
C VAL A 136 11.37 -31.44 26.13
N GLY A 137 10.61 -30.77 27.01
CA GLY A 137 10.97 -30.60 28.42
C GLY A 137 12.13 -29.61 28.63
N TYR A 138 12.23 -28.62 27.75
CA TYR A 138 13.24 -27.56 27.82
C TYR A 138 12.65 -26.26 28.35
N LYS A 139 13.50 -25.40 28.90
CA LYS A 139 13.12 -24.07 29.39
C LYS A 139 12.98 -23.11 28.21
N PRO A 140 11.78 -22.53 27.94
CA PRO A 140 11.55 -21.68 26.77
C PRO A 140 12.51 -20.50 26.65
N SER A 141 12.80 -19.80 27.76
CA SER A 141 13.69 -18.64 27.77
C SER A 141 15.16 -18.97 27.46
N VAL A 142 15.58 -20.22 27.66
CA VAL A 142 16.94 -20.68 27.33
C VAL A 142 16.99 -21.15 25.89
N LEU A 143 15.95 -21.85 25.44
CA LEU A 143 15.81 -22.25 24.04
C LEU A 143 15.71 -21.03 23.10
N GLU A 144 15.00 -19.96 23.50
CA GLU A 144 14.93 -18.71 22.74
C GLU A 144 16.31 -18.08 22.51
N LYS A 145 17.21 -18.16 23.50
CA LYS A 145 18.57 -17.61 23.40
C LYS A 145 19.51 -18.47 22.55
N LEU A 146 19.32 -19.79 22.55
CA LEU A 146 20.22 -20.73 21.90
C LEU A 146 19.77 -21.11 20.48
N GLY A 147 18.46 -21.13 20.24
CA GLY A 147 17.84 -21.59 19.01
C GLY A 147 16.93 -20.57 18.33
N GLY A 148 17.00 -19.29 18.69
CA GLY A 148 16.16 -18.23 18.13
C GLY A 148 16.24 -18.07 16.60
N ASP A 149 17.37 -18.47 16.01
CA ASP A 149 17.61 -18.42 14.57
C ASP A 149 17.40 -19.79 13.87
N LEU A 150 17.05 -20.83 14.62
CA LEU A 150 16.88 -22.18 14.09
C LEU A 150 15.44 -22.43 13.65
N THR A 151 15.29 -23.30 12.64
CA THR A 151 13.97 -23.76 12.19
C THR A 151 13.69 -25.14 12.79
N PHE A 152 12.53 -25.29 13.40
CA PHE A 152 12.10 -26.53 14.04
C PHE A 152 11.00 -27.21 13.22
N GLU A 153 11.13 -28.51 13.01
CA GLU A 153 10.14 -29.34 12.31
C GLU A 153 9.70 -30.49 13.24
N GLU A 154 8.41 -30.86 13.23
CA GLU A 154 7.92 -31.99 14.03
C GLU A 154 8.40 -33.30 13.38
N LEU A 155 8.96 -34.20 14.19
CA LEU A 155 9.50 -35.50 13.80
C LEU A 155 8.84 -36.61 14.62
N GLU A 156 8.55 -37.74 13.99
CA GLU A 156 8.22 -38.97 14.72
C GLU A 156 9.50 -39.76 14.94
N VAL A 157 9.81 -40.07 16.20
CA VAL A 157 11.00 -40.84 16.60
C VAL A 157 10.55 -42.07 17.37
N ASP A 158 11.25 -43.19 17.20
CA ASP A 158 10.96 -44.40 17.98
C ASP A 158 11.24 -44.13 19.47
N GLY A 159 10.25 -44.41 20.31
CA GLY A 159 10.29 -44.27 21.75
C GLY A 159 11.07 -45.39 22.44
N GLU A 160 11.20 -45.30 23.76
CA GLU A 160 11.91 -46.30 24.59
C GLU A 160 11.28 -47.70 24.55
N LYS A 161 10.03 -47.84 24.08
CA LYS A 161 9.38 -49.14 23.84
C LYS A 161 9.37 -49.45 22.35
N ALA A 162 9.75 -50.68 22.01
CA ALA A 162 9.72 -51.17 20.63
C ALA A 162 8.31 -51.02 20.02
N GLY A 163 8.18 -50.14 19.03
CA GLY A 163 6.93 -49.84 18.32
C GLY A 163 6.18 -48.59 18.81
N GLU A 164 6.66 -47.88 19.82
CA GLU A 164 6.11 -46.58 20.24
C GLU A 164 6.69 -45.48 19.36
N LYS A 165 5.85 -44.68 18.69
CA LYS A 165 6.30 -43.48 17.97
C LYS A 165 6.02 -42.25 18.81
N VAL A 166 7.07 -41.56 19.25
CA VAL A 166 6.97 -40.31 20.02
C VAL A 166 7.14 -39.13 19.06
N LYS A 167 6.20 -38.19 19.09
CA LYS A 167 6.31 -36.92 18.35
C LYS A 167 7.27 -35.98 19.07
N THR A 168 8.43 -35.74 18.48
CA THR A 168 9.47 -34.83 18.95
C THR A 168 9.68 -33.69 17.94
N PHE A 169 10.63 -32.79 18.20
CA PHE A 169 11.04 -31.77 17.24
C PHE A 169 12.48 -32.01 16.79
N GLY A 170 12.76 -31.70 15.53
CA GLY A 170 14.08 -31.65 14.95
C GLY A 170 14.48 -30.24 14.54
N VAL A 171 15.79 -30.00 14.49
CA VAL A 171 16.40 -28.77 13.99
C VAL A 171 16.79 -28.98 12.53
N LYS A 172 16.36 -28.09 11.65
CA LYS A 172 16.83 -28.05 10.27
C LYS A 172 18.18 -27.33 10.22
N GLY A 173 19.24 -28.07 9.90
CA GLY A 173 20.57 -27.50 9.69
C GLY A 173 20.69 -26.74 8.37
N ALA A 174 21.80 -26.01 8.19
CA ALA A 174 22.10 -25.26 6.95
C ALA A 174 22.13 -26.16 5.69
N ASP A 175 22.43 -27.45 5.86
CA ASP A 175 22.47 -28.44 4.79
C ASP A 175 21.08 -29.00 4.42
N GLY A 176 20.00 -28.47 5.03
CA GLY A 176 18.61 -28.90 4.80
C GLY A 176 18.23 -30.23 5.48
N LYS A 177 19.18 -30.90 6.17
CA LYS A 177 18.92 -32.11 6.95
C LYS A 177 18.30 -31.75 8.30
N VAL A 178 17.26 -32.50 8.68
CA VAL A 178 16.60 -32.36 9.98
C VAL A 178 17.26 -33.33 10.97
N GLN A 179 17.84 -32.81 12.04
CA GLN A 179 18.45 -33.60 13.11
C GLN A 179 17.55 -33.54 14.36
N PRO A 180 17.34 -34.65 15.10
CA PRO A 180 16.58 -34.61 16.36
C PRO A 180 17.13 -33.54 17.32
N LEU A 181 16.23 -32.73 17.91
CA LEU A 181 16.62 -31.60 18.75
C LEU A 181 17.51 -32.02 19.93
N ALA A 182 17.26 -33.18 20.52
CA ALA A 182 18.05 -33.69 21.64
C ALA A 182 19.51 -34.02 21.25
N GLU A 183 19.73 -34.55 20.03
CA GLU A 183 21.07 -34.81 19.51
C GLU A 183 21.78 -33.51 19.16
N TYR A 184 21.07 -32.59 18.50
CA TYR A 184 21.58 -31.27 18.18
C TYR A 184 21.99 -30.49 19.44
N ALA A 185 21.15 -30.53 20.49
CA ALA A 185 21.42 -29.87 21.77
C ALA A 185 22.65 -30.46 22.47
N LYS A 186 22.86 -31.77 22.43
CA LYS A 186 24.08 -32.40 22.98
C LYS A 186 25.33 -31.98 22.22
N ALA A 187 25.26 -31.89 20.90
CA ALA A 187 26.40 -31.54 20.06
C ALA A 187 26.77 -30.05 20.11
N ASN A 188 25.77 -29.16 20.12
CA ASN A 188 25.99 -27.71 19.97
C ASN A 188 25.81 -26.93 21.28
N TRP A 189 25.04 -27.47 22.24
CA TRP A 189 24.65 -26.78 23.48
C TRP A 189 25.01 -27.58 24.74
N GLY A 190 26.00 -28.48 24.67
CA GLY A 190 26.39 -29.37 25.77
C GLY A 190 26.54 -28.67 27.12
N ASP A 191 27.27 -27.55 27.15
CA ASP A 191 27.50 -26.76 28.37
C ASP A 191 26.22 -26.09 28.92
N PHE A 192 25.22 -25.91 28.07
CA PHE A 192 23.95 -25.27 28.44
C PHE A 192 22.84 -26.28 28.77
N LEU A 193 23.07 -27.59 28.61
CA LEU A 193 22.08 -28.63 28.93
C LEU A 193 21.53 -28.55 30.36
N PRO A 194 22.33 -28.26 31.42
CA PRO A 194 21.80 -28.12 32.78
C PRO A 194 20.84 -26.95 32.94
N ALA A 195 21.01 -25.89 32.15
CA ALA A 195 20.13 -24.72 32.14
C ALA A 195 18.94 -24.88 31.17
N LEU A 196 19.13 -25.67 30.11
CA LEU A 196 18.16 -25.91 29.06
C LEU A 196 17.11 -26.93 29.49
N THR A 197 17.51 -28.00 30.17
CA THR A 197 16.59 -29.00 30.70
C THR A 197 15.84 -28.43 31.89
N THR A 198 14.52 -28.61 31.93
CA THR A 198 13.77 -28.41 33.18
C THR A 198 14.06 -29.61 34.07
N VAL A 199 15.21 -29.61 34.73
CA VAL A 199 15.61 -30.68 35.65
C VAL A 199 14.51 -30.85 36.70
N GLN A 200 13.73 -31.93 36.56
CA GLN A 200 12.96 -32.53 37.65
C GLN A 200 13.97 -33.20 38.59
N GLY A 201 14.76 -32.39 39.28
CA GLY A 201 15.75 -32.81 40.26
C GLY A 201 15.19 -32.63 41.66
N GLY A 202 14.63 -33.71 42.20
CA GLY A 202 14.47 -33.99 43.63
C GLY A 202 13.88 -32.90 44.52
N SER A 203 12.55 -32.84 44.63
CA SER A 203 11.94 -32.44 45.91
C SER A 203 11.64 -33.70 46.72
N THR A 204 12.65 -34.19 47.45
CA THR A 204 12.40 -35.01 48.63
C THR A 204 11.56 -34.19 49.60
N GLY A 205 10.46 -34.77 50.08
CA GLY A 205 9.51 -34.10 50.95
C GLY A 205 10.16 -33.51 52.21
N GLY A 206 9.75 -32.29 52.52
CA GLY A 206 9.97 -31.65 53.80
C GLY A 206 8.67 -30.93 54.19
N ALA A 207 7.80 -31.64 54.90
CA ALA A 207 6.71 -31.04 55.63
C ALA A 207 7.27 -30.17 56.77
N GLY A 208 6.72 -28.97 56.94
CA GLY A 208 6.78 -28.27 58.22
C GLY A 208 7.10 -26.78 58.14
N GLY A 209 6.19 -25.98 58.68
CA GLY A 209 6.52 -24.71 59.32
C GLY A 209 6.20 -23.47 58.51
N GLY A 210 4.99 -22.94 58.74
CA GLY A 210 4.64 -21.61 58.27
C GLY A 210 5.46 -20.52 58.95
N THR A 211 5.81 -19.50 58.18
CA THR A 211 5.94 -18.11 58.65
C THR A 211 5.56 -17.21 57.49
N GLY A 212 4.58 -16.34 57.73
CA GLY A 212 3.91 -15.55 56.72
C GLY A 212 4.82 -14.54 56.02
N ILE A 213 4.66 -14.43 54.71
CA ILE A 213 5.02 -13.23 53.97
C ILE A 213 3.76 -12.39 53.85
N VAL A 214 3.81 -11.25 54.55
CA VAL A 214 2.83 -10.17 54.55
C VAL A 214 2.75 -9.60 53.13
N GLN A 215 1.60 -9.77 52.47
CA GLN A 215 1.27 -8.93 51.32
C GLN A 215 0.92 -7.52 51.83
N PRO A 216 1.50 -6.44 51.29
CA PRO A 216 0.95 -5.11 51.54
C PRO A 216 -0.43 -5.03 50.88
N ARG A 217 -1.49 -5.06 51.71
CA ARG A 217 -2.84 -4.65 51.33
C ARG A 217 -2.78 -3.17 50.93
N ILE A 218 -2.96 -2.89 49.64
CA ILE A 218 -3.38 -1.56 49.19
C ILE A 218 -4.84 -1.39 49.63
N PRO A 219 -5.19 -0.34 50.40
CA PRO A 219 -6.56 -0.11 50.84
C PRO A 219 -7.39 0.37 49.64
N LEU A 220 -8.17 -0.53 49.04
CA LEU A 220 -9.29 -0.16 48.20
C LEU A 220 -10.48 0.20 49.11
N GLY A 221 -10.50 1.45 49.58
CA GLY A 221 -11.61 2.03 50.32
C GLY A 221 -12.63 2.65 49.36
N GLY A 222 -13.87 2.17 49.41
CA GLY A 222 -14.99 2.75 48.64
C GLY A 222 -16.20 1.82 48.54
N THR A 223 -16.84 1.56 49.68
CA THR A 223 -18.25 1.15 49.91
C THR A 223 -19.09 0.67 48.72
N GLY A 224 -19.51 -0.60 48.77
CA GLY A 224 -20.24 -1.29 47.71
C GLY A 224 -21.77 -1.16 47.70
N ALA A 225 -22.34 -1.62 46.58
CA ALA A 225 -23.68 -2.20 46.40
C ALA A 225 -23.75 -2.87 45.00
N PRO A 226 -24.67 -3.82 44.75
CA PRO A 226 -24.38 -5.07 44.05
C PRO A 226 -24.55 -5.05 42.52
N ALA A 227 -24.04 -6.11 41.89
CA ALA A 227 -24.17 -6.43 40.48
C ALA A 227 -25.60 -6.30 39.94
N GLY A 228 -25.75 -5.60 38.81
CA GLY A 228 -27.01 -5.55 38.06
C GLY A 228 -26.87 -4.78 36.74
N THR A 229 -26.95 -5.51 35.63
CA THR A 229 -27.31 -5.08 34.26
C THR A 229 -26.46 -3.97 33.60
N GLY A 230 -25.88 -4.32 32.44
CA GLY A 230 -25.15 -3.40 31.57
C GLY A 230 -25.98 -2.16 31.23
N ARG A 231 -25.40 -0.98 31.45
CA ARG A 231 -26.00 0.30 31.08
C ARG A 231 -26.09 0.38 29.56
N THR A 232 -27.25 0.74 29.05
CA THR A 232 -27.42 0.98 27.61
C THR A 232 -26.74 2.31 27.23
N PRO A 233 -26.32 2.48 25.96
CA PRO A 233 -25.70 3.72 25.49
C PRO A 233 -26.51 4.98 25.80
N ASP A 234 -27.84 4.88 25.82
CA ASP A 234 -28.75 6.00 26.13
C ASP A 234 -28.66 6.46 27.59
N GLN A 235 -28.42 5.54 28.53
CA GLN A 235 -28.22 5.87 29.94
C GLN A 235 -26.89 6.59 30.16
N ILE A 236 -25.86 6.24 29.39
CA ILE A 236 -24.55 6.93 29.42
C ILE A 236 -24.67 8.34 28.84
N ALA A 237 -25.47 8.51 27.77
CA ALA A 237 -25.71 9.81 27.14
C ALA A 237 -26.54 10.76 28.02
N ALA A 238 -27.50 10.24 28.79
CA ALA A 238 -28.27 11.03 29.74
C ALA A 238 -27.42 11.52 30.93
N ASP A 239 -26.55 10.66 31.46
CA ASP A 239 -25.66 10.98 32.58
C ASP A 239 -24.62 12.05 32.17
N LYS A 240 -24.08 11.94 30.94
CA LYS A 240 -23.21 12.97 30.37
C LYS A 240 -23.89 14.33 30.21
N ARG A 241 -25.18 14.38 29.86
CA ARG A 241 -25.95 15.64 29.80
C ARG A 241 -26.20 16.24 31.18
N GLN A 242 -26.38 15.41 32.22
CA GLN A 242 -26.55 15.89 33.60
C GLN A 242 -25.24 16.35 34.24
N SER A 243 -24.10 15.79 33.85
CA SER A 243 -22.78 16.15 34.39
C SER A 243 -22.27 17.54 33.99
N GLY A 244 -22.97 18.25 33.09
CA GLY A 244 -22.59 19.61 32.69
C GLY A 244 -21.31 19.71 31.84
N GLU A 245 -20.75 18.60 31.37
CA GLU A 245 -19.51 18.56 30.57
C GLU A 245 -19.65 19.10 29.13
N PHE A 246 -20.83 19.57 28.72
CA PHE A 246 -21.02 20.33 27.46
C PHE A 246 -21.19 21.82 27.77
N SER A 247 -20.11 22.46 28.18
CA SER A 247 -19.93 23.90 28.00
C SER A 247 -18.49 24.15 27.55
N MET A 248 -18.28 24.00 26.24
CA MET A 248 -17.43 24.83 25.36
C MET A 248 -17.62 24.36 23.92
#